data_AF-A0A973A001-F1
#
_entry.id   AF-A0A973A001-F1
#
_cell.length_a   1.000
_cell.length_b   1.000
_cell.length_c   1.000
_cell.angle_alpha   90.00
_cell.angle_beta   90.00
_cell.angle_gamma   90.00
#
_symmetry.space_group_name_H-M   'P 1'
#
loop_
_entity.id
_entity.type
_entity.pdbx_description
1 polymer ?
#
loop_
_entity_poly.entity_id
_entity_poly.type
_entity_poly.pdbx_seq_one_letter_code
_entity_poly.pdbx_strand_id
1 'polypeptide(L)'
;MKHGFRNNFWCSLAILFLGCAAYGSANPVIIMPSADEGSITAYTNTEVQRVFLEHLKVTLEPSNKRDREHNLVVLGTVGNNRLIKRLVEKGFVKDIETPQGYSIRCAPDSQNKDRWILAILGADERGVLYGLRDLEHYYLKRFK
;
A
#
# COMPACT_ATOMS: atom_id res chain seq x y z
N MET A 1 -17.55 -19.05 5.85
CA MET A 1 -17.31 -17.96 4.89
C MET A 1 -15.82 -17.80 4.60
N LYS A 2 -15.26 -18.62 3.71
CA LYS A 2 -13.88 -18.51 3.22
C LYS A 2 -13.96 -18.89 1.75
N HIS A 3 -13.86 -17.94 0.83
CA HIS A 3 -13.44 -18.14 -0.58
C HIS A 3 -13.54 -16.89 -1.49
N GLY A 4 -14.05 -15.74 -1.04
CA GLY A 4 -14.18 -14.55 -1.90
C GLY A 4 -12.97 -13.58 -1.96
N PHE A 5 -12.01 -13.66 -1.03
CA PHE A 5 -11.02 -12.58 -0.84
C PHE A 5 -9.86 -12.61 -1.86
N ARG A 6 -9.46 -13.79 -2.38
CA ARG A 6 -8.29 -13.91 -3.26
C ARG A 6 -8.55 -13.41 -4.69
N ASN A 7 -9.74 -13.65 -5.26
CA ASN A 7 -9.98 -13.30 -6.67
C ASN A 7 -10.16 -11.80 -6.91
N ASN A 8 -10.78 -11.08 -5.97
CA ASN A 8 -11.02 -9.64 -6.13
C ASN A 8 -9.76 -8.79 -5.93
N PHE A 9 -8.84 -9.22 -5.07
CA PHE A 9 -7.58 -8.49 -4.81
C PHE A 9 -6.66 -8.50 -6.04
N TRP A 10 -6.60 -9.60 -6.79
CA TRP A 10 -5.77 -9.71 -8.00
C TRP A 10 -6.26 -8.81 -9.14
N CYS A 11 -7.56 -8.82 -9.42
CA CYS A 11 -8.13 -7.89 -10.40
C CYS A 11 -7.90 -6.44 -9.97
N SER A 12 -8.04 -6.15 -8.67
CA SER A 12 -7.81 -4.83 -8.10
C SER A 12 -6.38 -4.33 -8.29
N LEU A 13 -5.41 -5.20 -8.00
CA LEU A 13 -4.00 -4.88 -8.13
C LEU A 13 -3.60 -4.72 -9.61
N ALA A 14 -4.08 -5.63 -10.47
CA ALA A 14 -3.87 -5.52 -11.92
C ALA A 14 -4.50 -4.26 -12.51
N ILE A 15 -5.67 -3.80 -12.04
CA ILE A 15 -6.30 -2.55 -12.50
C ILE A 15 -5.54 -1.32 -11.97
N LEU A 16 -5.05 -1.34 -10.74
CA LEU A 16 -4.19 -0.29 -10.19
C LEU A 16 -2.96 -0.06 -11.09
N PHE A 17 -2.44 -1.12 -11.71
CA PHE A 17 -1.24 -1.09 -12.55
C PHE A 17 -1.51 -0.91 -14.05
N LEU A 18 -2.51 -1.61 -14.61
CA LEU A 18 -2.96 -1.41 -16.00
C LEU A 18 -3.55 -0.01 -16.17
N GLY A 19 -4.13 0.57 -15.11
CA GLY A 19 -4.59 1.96 -15.09
C GLY A 19 -3.46 2.96 -15.36
N CYS A 20 -2.27 2.78 -14.79
CA CYS A 20 -1.13 3.65 -15.04
C CYS A 20 -0.63 3.54 -16.49
N ALA A 21 -0.54 2.33 -17.04
CA ALA A 21 -0.06 2.13 -18.41
C ALA A 21 -1.09 2.49 -19.50
N ALA A 22 -2.39 2.27 -19.25
CA ALA A 22 -3.44 2.43 -20.26
C ALA A 22 -4.17 3.78 -20.22
N TYR A 23 -4.24 4.46 -19.07
CA TYR A 23 -5.04 5.69 -18.91
C TYR A 23 -4.22 6.97 -18.81
N GLY A 24 -2.90 6.92 -19.04
CA GLY A 24 -2.02 8.09 -18.87
C GLY A 24 -2.07 8.66 -17.45
N SER A 25 -2.45 7.82 -16.48
CA SER A 25 -2.55 8.22 -15.08
C SER A 25 -1.17 8.49 -14.54
N ALA A 26 -0.98 9.69 -14.01
CA ALA A 26 0.23 10.10 -13.33
C ALA A 26 0.67 9.09 -12.24
N ASN A 27 1.97 9.06 -11.95
CA ASN A 27 2.61 8.08 -11.08
C ASN A 27 1.87 7.94 -9.74
N PRO A 28 1.70 6.71 -9.21
CA PRO A 28 1.10 6.53 -7.91
C PRO A 28 1.92 7.24 -6.84
N VAL A 29 1.19 7.86 -5.92
CA VAL A 29 1.75 8.61 -4.81
C VAL A 29 1.86 7.68 -3.61
N ILE A 30 2.97 7.79 -2.88
CA ILE A 30 3.20 7.03 -1.67
C ILE A 30 3.15 7.93 -0.43
N ILE A 31 2.36 7.52 0.56
CA ILE A 31 2.28 8.18 1.86
C ILE A 31 2.96 7.29 2.89
N MET A 32 4.12 7.75 3.32
CA MET A 32 4.99 7.08 4.28
C MET A 32 5.07 7.88 5.58
N PRO A 33 5.21 7.21 6.74
CA PRO A 33 5.52 7.88 7.99
C PRO A 33 6.92 8.51 7.94
N SER A 34 7.12 9.58 8.70
CA SER A 34 8.45 10.13 8.96
C SER A 34 9.31 9.11 9.69
N ALA A 35 10.58 9.03 9.33
CA ALA A 35 11.49 8.02 9.84
C ALA A 35 12.81 8.65 10.28
N ASP A 36 13.30 8.25 11.45
CA ASP A 36 14.66 8.54 11.86
C ASP A 36 15.64 7.69 11.03
N GLU A 37 16.82 8.23 10.75
CA GLU A 37 17.85 7.54 9.99
C GLU A 37 18.24 6.23 10.69
N GLY A 38 18.34 5.12 9.92
CA GLY A 38 18.64 3.79 10.45
C GLY A 38 17.46 3.05 11.11
N SER A 39 16.26 3.65 11.18
CA SER A 39 15.06 2.97 11.68
C SER A 39 14.52 1.90 10.70
N ILE A 40 13.71 0.96 11.21
CA ILE A 40 13.01 -0.03 10.38
C ILE A 40 12.03 0.68 9.42
N THR A 41 11.43 1.79 9.87
CA THR A 41 10.59 2.63 9.02
C THR A 41 11.38 3.21 7.85
N ALA A 42 12.58 3.76 8.06
CA ALA A 42 13.42 4.30 6.99
C ALA A 42 13.79 3.21 5.97
N TYR A 43 14.16 2.02 6.46
CA TYR A 43 14.42 0.86 5.61
C TYR A 43 13.18 0.45 4.80
N THR A 44 12.00 0.41 5.43
CA THR A 44 10.74 0.04 4.78
C THR A 44 10.37 1.03 3.67
N ASN A 45 10.61 2.33 3.89
CA ASN A 45 10.39 3.38 2.90
C ASN A 45 11.30 3.23 1.67
N THR A 46 12.55 2.81 1.87
CA THR A 46 13.47 2.49 0.77
C THR A 46 13.04 1.23 0.03
N GLU A 47 12.65 0.18 0.78
CA GLU A 47 12.29 -1.09 0.18
C GLU A 47 11.02 -1.02 -0.66
N VAL A 48 10.03 -0.23 -0.26
CA VAL A 48 8.81 -0.09 -1.06
C VAL A 48 9.09 0.58 -2.40
N GLN A 49 9.95 1.60 -2.44
CA GLN A 49 10.40 2.20 -3.70
C GLN A 49 11.10 1.15 -4.59
N ARG A 50 12.02 0.39 -4.02
CA ARG A 50 12.75 -0.68 -4.72
C ARG A 50 11.79 -1.72 -5.30
N VAL A 51 10.86 -2.24 -4.49
CA VAL A 51 9.91 -3.27 -4.90
C VAL A 51 9.02 -2.79 -6.05
N PHE A 52 8.50 -1.56 -5.98
CA PHE A 52 7.66 -1.02 -7.04
C PHE A 52 8.45 -0.74 -8.32
N LEU A 53 9.65 -0.18 -8.20
CA LEU A 53 10.49 0.06 -9.36
C LEU A 53 10.89 -1.25 -10.05
N GLU A 54 11.31 -2.26 -9.29
CA GLU A 54 11.78 -3.54 -9.86
C GLU A 54 10.67 -4.32 -10.54
N HIS A 55 9.54 -4.52 -9.86
CA HIS A 55 8.47 -5.42 -10.32
C HIS A 55 7.42 -4.71 -11.18
N LEU A 56 7.26 -3.40 -11.03
CA LEU A 56 6.20 -2.65 -11.72
C LEU A 56 6.72 -1.56 -12.65
N LYS A 57 8.03 -1.27 -12.62
CA LYS A 57 8.65 -0.19 -13.41
C LYS A 57 8.06 1.19 -13.13
N VAL A 58 7.59 1.38 -11.90
CA VAL A 58 6.94 2.62 -11.45
C VAL A 58 7.73 3.21 -10.29
N THR A 59 8.03 4.50 -10.38
CA THR A 59 8.56 5.29 -9.26
C THR A 59 7.40 5.87 -8.47
N LEU A 60 7.46 5.77 -7.14
CA LEU A 60 6.44 6.34 -6.28
C LEU A 60 6.83 7.74 -5.85
N GLU A 61 5.93 8.71 -6.05
CA GLU A 61 6.15 10.08 -5.60
C GLU A 61 5.81 10.19 -4.11
N PRO A 62 6.78 10.55 -3.24
CA PRO A 62 6.49 10.70 -1.82
C PRO A 62 5.58 11.90 -1.57
N SER A 63 4.53 11.68 -0.78
CA SER A 63 3.63 12.74 -0.35
C SER A 63 3.29 12.63 1.13
N ASN A 64 3.10 13.78 1.77
CA ASN A 64 2.62 13.91 3.14
C ASN A 64 1.11 14.16 3.22
N LYS A 65 0.44 14.30 2.08
CA LYS A 65 -0.99 14.60 1.98
C LYS A 65 -1.67 13.58 1.10
N ARG A 66 -2.95 13.34 1.42
CA ARG A 66 -3.80 12.54 0.55
C ARG A 66 -3.99 13.27 -0.78
N ASP A 67 -3.37 12.71 -1.81
CA ASP A 67 -3.61 13.08 -3.18
C ASP A 67 -4.95 12.46 -3.66
N ARG A 68 -5.75 13.23 -4.39
CA ARG A 68 -7.04 12.78 -4.95
C ARG A 68 -6.97 12.52 -6.45
N GLU A 69 -5.87 12.93 -7.08
CA GLU A 69 -5.65 12.85 -8.51
C GLU A 69 -4.84 11.62 -8.90
N HIS A 70 -4.24 10.94 -7.92
CA HIS A 70 -3.35 9.80 -8.13
C HIS A 70 -3.84 8.53 -7.44
N ASN A 71 -3.39 7.39 -7.96
CA ASN A 71 -3.47 6.13 -7.20
C ASN A 71 -2.59 6.24 -5.96
N LEU A 72 -3.03 5.63 -4.88
CA LEU A 72 -2.42 5.85 -3.57
C LEU A 72 -1.86 4.57 -2.98
N VAL A 73 -0.59 4.60 -2.60
CA VAL A 73 0.06 3.59 -1.79
C VAL A 73 0.26 4.17 -0.39
N VAL A 74 -0.34 3.54 0.63
CA VAL A 74 -0.24 3.99 2.01
C VAL A 74 0.36 2.86 2.83
N LEU A 75 1.42 3.14 3.57
CA LEU A 75 2.01 2.20 4.49
C LEU A 75 2.30 2.85 5.85
N GLY A 76 2.28 2.04 6.91
CA GLY A 76 2.61 2.48 8.25
C GLY A 76 1.78 1.78 9.32
N THR A 77 1.83 2.33 10.52
CA THR A 77 1.04 1.91 11.68
C THR A 77 -0.01 2.97 12.00
N VAL A 78 -1.00 2.62 12.82
CA VAL A 78 -2.01 3.59 13.30
C VAL A 78 -1.36 4.74 14.08
N GLY A 79 -0.26 4.46 14.80
CA GLY A 79 0.45 5.45 15.62
C GLY A 79 1.27 6.46 14.81
N ASN A 80 1.80 6.06 13.64
CA ASN A 80 2.73 6.90 12.88
C ASN A 80 2.16 7.47 11.56
N ASN A 81 1.01 6.98 11.09
CA ASN A 81 0.41 7.46 9.85
C ASN A 81 -1.07 7.84 10.04
N ARG A 82 -1.35 9.15 10.03
CA ARG A 82 -2.70 9.71 10.21
C ARG A 82 -3.69 9.21 9.16
N LEU A 83 -3.24 8.91 7.94
CA LEU A 83 -4.12 8.39 6.90
C LEU A 83 -4.50 6.94 7.19
N ILE A 84 -3.55 6.12 7.64
CA ILE A 84 -3.83 4.75 8.10
C ILE A 84 -4.88 4.75 9.21
N LYS A 85 -4.72 5.61 10.22
CA LYS A 85 -5.73 5.78 11.29
C LYS A 85 -7.12 6.05 10.73
N ARG A 86 -7.25 6.98 9.78
CA ARG A 86 -8.54 7.28 9.12
C ARG A 86 -9.08 6.11 8.29
N LEU A 87 -8.21 5.31 7.66
CA LEU A 87 -8.60 4.13 6.91
C LEU A 87 -9.11 3.03 7.84
N VAL A 88 -8.53 2.88 9.04
CA VAL A 88 -9.02 1.98 10.09
C VAL A 88 -10.38 2.46 10.62
N GLU A 89 -10.51 3.74 10.99
CA GLU A 89 -11.76 4.33 11.49
C GLU A 89 -12.93 4.16 10.51
N LYS A 90 -12.65 4.20 9.21
CA LYS A 90 -13.64 3.98 8.14
C LYS A 90 -13.92 2.51 7.83
N GLY A 91 -13.25 1.57 8.51
CA GLY A 91 -13.37 0.13 8.22
C GLY A 91 -12.76 -0.29 6.88
N PHE A 92 -11.90 0.55 6.28
CA PHE A 92 -11.19 0.20 5.05
C PHE A 92 -10.12 -0.85 5.36
N VAL A 93 -9.31 -0.69 6.40
CA VAL A 93 -8.42 -1.77 6.87
C VAL A 93 -8.79 -2.17 8.28
N LYS A 94 -8.57 -3.43 8.63
CA LYS A 94 -8.80 -3.90 9.99
C LYS A 94 -7.61 -3.50 10.85
N ASP A 95 -7.86 -2.97 12.04
CA ASP A 95 -6.80 -2.75 13.02
C ASP A 95 -6.17 -4.08 13.46
N ILE A 96 -4.86 -4.06 13.71
CA ILE A 96 -4.09 -5.24 14.08
C ILE A 96 -3.34 -4.95 15.38
N GLU A 97 -3.71 -5.66 16.43
CA GLU A 97 -3.08 -5.53 17.76
C GLU A 97 -2.00 -6.59 18.01
N THR A 98 -1.97 -7.64 17.18
CA THR A 98 -1.00 -8.72 17.33
C THR A 98 0.40 -8.23 16.93
N PRO A 99 1.44 -8.41 17.77
CA PRO A 99 2.81 -8.02 17.42
C PRO A 99 3.22 -8.60 16.07
N GLN A 100 3.89 -7.78 15.26
CA GLN A 100 4.32 -8.10 13.90
C GLN A 100 3.20 -8.45 12.91
N GLY A 101 1.94 -8.38 13.33
CA GLY A 101 0.80 -8.59 12.47
C GLY A 101 0.65 -7.46 11.45
N TYR A 102 0.09 -7.77 10.29
CA TYR A 102 -0.20 -6.79 9.25
C TYR A 102 -1.49 -7.11 8.50
N SER A 103 -1.98 -6.12 7.78
CA SER A 103 -3.13 -6.19 6.89
C SER A 103 -2.80 -5.48 5.58
N ILE A 104 -3.10 -6.14 4.46
CA ILE A 104 -2.98 -5.56 3.12
C ILE A 104 -4.37 -5.44 2.52
N ARG A 105 -4.72 -4.27 1.98
CA ARG A 105 -5.96 -4.10 1.21
C ARG A 105 -5.74 -3.20 0.01
N CYS A 106 -6.26 -3.65 -1.12
CA CYS A 106 -6.33 -2.91 -2.36
C CYS A 106 -7.80 -2.80 -2.77
N ALA A 107 -8.30 -1.59 -3.01
CA ALA A 107 -9.66 -1.35 -3.46
C ALA A 107 -9.79 0.03 -4.14
N PRO A 108 -10.84 0.27 -4.94
CA PRO A 108 -11.09 1.59 -5.50
C PRO A 108 -11.28 2.62 -4.37
N ASP A 109 -10.86 3.86 -4.60
CA ASP A 109 -11.10 4.94 -3.65
C ASP A 109 -12.61 5.22 -3.57
N SER A 110 -13.14 5.15 -2.35
CA SER A 110 -14.52 5.55 -2.02
C SER A 110 -14.94 6.92 -2.56
N GLN A 111 -13.99 7.84 -2.75
CA GLN A 111 -14.23 9.21 -3.23
C GLN A 111 -13.96 9.38 -4.73
N ASN A 112 -13.23 8.46 -5.35
CA ASN A 112 -12.95 8.48 -6.78
C ASN A 112 -12.74 7.03 -7.27
N LYS A 113 -13.76 6.47 -7.93
CA LYS A 113 -13.74 5.05 -8.36
C LYS A 113 -12.74 4.76 -9.49
N ASP A 114 -12.25 5.80 -10.17
CA ASP A 114 -11.21 5.66 -11.19
C ASP A 114 -9.81 5.60 -10.57
N ARG A 115 -9.72 5.79 -9.25
CA ARG A 115 -8.49 5.70 -8.46
C ARG A 115 -8.55 4.53 -7.52
N TRP A 116 -7.37 4.07 -7.14
CA TRP A 116 -7.23 2.94 -6.24
C TRP A 116 -6.34 3.28 -5.06
N ILE A 117 -6.63 2.63 -3.94
CA ILE A 117 -5.83 2.72 -2.72
C ILE A 117 -5.31 1.32 -2.40
N LEU A 118 -3.99 1.21 -2.29
CA LEU A 118 -3.30 0.10 -1.66
C LEU A 118 -2.83 0.53 -0.28
N ALA A 119 -3.36 -0.11 0.77
CA ALA A 119 -2.98 0.11 2.15
C ALA A 119 -2.24 -1.11 2.72
N ILE A 120 -1.06 -0.88 3.29
CA ILE A 120 -0.28 -1.87 4.05
C ILE A 120 -0.17 -1.34 5.49
N LEU A 121 -0.98 -1.91 6.38
CA LEU A 121 -1.00 -1.56 7.80
C LEU A 121 -0.23 -2.63 8.58
N GLY A 122 0.70 -2.21 9.45
CA GLY A 122 1.31 -3.07 10.45
C GLY A 122 0.87 -2.69 11.87
N ALA A 123 0.84 -3.67 12.78
CA ALA A 123 0.72 -3.42 14.21
C ALA A 123 1.93 -2.63 14.75
N ASP A 124 3.10 -2.91 14.17
CA ASP A 124 4.39 -2.26 14.42
C ASP A 124 5.18 -2.12 13.10
N GLU A 125 6.34 -1.49 13.16
CA GLU A 125 7.19 -1.26 11.98
C GLU A 125 7.63 -2.56 11.28
N ARG A 126 7.84 -3.63 12.05
CA ARG A 126 8.21 -4.95 11.50
C ARG A 126 7.03 -5.57 10.75
N GLY A 127 5.83 -5.43 11.28
CA GLY A 127 4.60 -5.85 10.61
C GLY A 127 4.42 -5.16 9.25
N VAL A 128 4.69 -3.85 9.16
CA VAL A 128 4.63 -3.14 7.87
C VAL A 128 5.61 -3.76 6.86
N LEU A 129 6.85 -4.00 7.29
CA LEU A 129 7.87 -4.63 6.44
C LEU A 129 7.45 -6.04 6.00
N TYR A 130 6.89 -6.84 6.91
CA TYR A 130 6.36 -8.17 6.57
C TYR A 130 5.22 -8.10 5.56
N GLY A 131 4.30 -7.14 5.71
CA GLY A 131 3.25 -6.89 4.72
C GLY A 131 3.79 -6.51 3.35
N LEU A 132 4.85 -5.69 3.30
CA LEU A 132 5.53 -5.36 2.05
C LEU A 132 6.19 -6.60 1.40
N ARG A 133 6.85 -7.45 2.19
CA ARG A 133 7.46 -8.69 1.69
C ARG A 133 6.44 -9.68 1.17
N ASP A 134 5.29 -9.75 1.83
CA ASP A 134 4.18 -10.58 1.36
C ASP A 134 3.56 -10.04 0.07
N LEU A 135 3.41 -8.72 -0.05
CA LEU A 135 3.01 -8.07 -1.30
C LEU A 135 3.97 -8.47 -2.43
N GLU A 136 5.27 -8.28 -2.20
CA GLU A 136 6.33 -8.62 -3.16
C GLU A 136 6.26 -10.09 -3.56
N HIS A 137 6.25 -11.00 -2.57
CA HIS A 137 6.38 -12.43 -2.80
C HIS A 137 5.14 -13.04 -3.46
N TYR A 138 3.94 -12.74 -2.95
CA TYR A 138 2.72 -13.43 -3.36
C TYR A 138 1.98 -12.73 -4.50
N TYR A 139 2.16 -11.42 -4.66
CA TYR A 139 1.39 -10.66 -5.63
C TYR A 139 2.25 -10.09 -6.75
N LEU A 140 3.48 -9.63 -6.46
CA LEU A 140 4.30 -8.93 -7.47
C LEU A 140 5.27 -9.83 -8.24
N LYS A 141 5.86 -10.86 -7.62
CA LYS A 141 6.79 -11.79 -8.28
C LYS A 141 6.25 -12.45 -9.56
N ARG A 142 4.93 -12.49 -9.72
CA ARG A 142 4.26 -13.10 -10.88
C ARG A 142 4.21 -12.18 -12.11
N PHE A 143 4.60 -10.91 -11.96
CA PHE A 143 4.68 -9.92 -13.05
C PHE A 143 6.10 -9.81 -13.67
N LYS A 144 7.03 -10.68 -13.25
CA LYS A 144 8.36 -10.80 -13.89
C LYS A 144 8.31 -11.53 -15.21
#